data_AF-A0A0A3JJR0-F1
#
_entry.id   AF-A0A0A3JJR0-F1
#
_cell.length_a   1.000
_cell.length_b   1.000
_cell.length_c   1.000
_cell.angle_alpha   90.00
_cell.angle_beta   90.00
_cell.angle_gamma   90.00
#
_symmetry.space_group_name_H-M   'P 1'
#
loop_
_entity.id
_entity.type
_entity.pdbx_description
1 polymer ?
#
loop_
_entity_poly.entity_id
_entity_poly.type
_entity_poly.pdbx_seq_one_letter_code
_entity_poly.pdbx_strand_id
1 'polypeptide(L)'
;MKELYGALYIQTDFMKKIMEEKYDSYMLYTYLLRNGYQHNFHSLSLVYDLWNYFYFKDEELVLHPEHNLIYGARSMALKLISGDETMQRLKVTTLERGSESMLAAIYCTNLFIDQLQNYCEVLPEETQRKIKTYMSFDIGKLFSEQFKQVEPYPSLFVELQAKVIKEFYQNKVKNEGALSEQLMEISKLIREFHLRYEQTFSQL
;
A
#
# COMPACT_ATOMS: atom_id res chain seq x y z
N MET A 1 -3.29 20.25 -0.29
CA MET A 1 -2.87 18.85 0.00
C MET A 1 -3.75 18.16 1.03
N LYS A 2 -4.17 18.79 2.15
CA LYS A 2 -5.08 18.17 3.14
C LYS A 2 -6.45 17.72 2.58
N GLU A 3 -6.98 18.40 1.56
CA GLU A 3 -8.31 18.11 1.01
C GLU A 3 -8.35 16.93 0.03
N LEU A 4 -7.24 16.61 -0.66
CA LEU A 4 -7.21 15.52 -1.64
C LEU A 4 -7.20 14.12 -0.99
N TYR A 5 -6.71 14.02 0.24
CA TYR A 5 -6.72 12.77 1.01
C TYR A 5 -8.08 12.44 1.64
N GLY A 6 -8.98 13.44 1.75
CA GLY A 6 -10.32 13.26 2.31
C GLY A 6 -11.34 12.65 1.34
N ALA A 7 -11.09 12.69 0.03
CA ALA A 7 -12.09 12.32 -0.98
C ALA A 7 -12.18 10.81 -1.28
N LEU A 8 -11.26 9.99 -0.75
CA LEU A 8 -11.15 8.55 -1.07
C LEU A 8 -11.15 7.62 0.15
N TYR A 9 -11.25 8.18 1.36
CA TYR A 9 -11.37 7.42 2.59
C TYR A 9 -12.71 7.78 3.23
N ILE A 10 -13.56 6.79 3.45
CA ILE A 10 -14.50 6.84 4.57
C ILE A 10 -13.61 6.80 5.82
N GLN A 11 -13.20 7.99 6.26
CA GLN A 11 -12.62 8.16 7.58
C GLN A 11 -13.72 7.80 8.57
N THR A 12 -13.56 6.69 9.29
CA THR A 12 -14.22 6.60 10.59
C THR A 12 -13.70 7.78 11.42
N ASP A 13 -14.57 8.43 12.19
CA ASP A 13 -14.17 9.58 13.04
C ASP A 13 -12.97 9.26 13.95
N PHE A 14 -12.78 7.97 14.27
CA PHE A 14 -11.63 7.44 14.98
C PHE A 14 -10.30 7.53 14.21
N MET A 15 -10.28 7.16 12.92
CA MET A 15 -9.09 7.31 12.07
C MET A 15 -8.72 8.78 11.88
N LYS A 16 -9.73 9.63 11.73
CA LYS A 16 -9.54 11.07 11.67
C LYS A 16 -8.89 11.59 12.95
N LYS A 17 -9.33 11.12 14.12
CA LYS A 17 -8.76 11.48 15.41
C LYS A 17 -7.31 10.99 15.62
N ILE A 18 -6.99 9.73 15.29
CA ILE A 18 -5.61 9.21 15.38
C ILE A 18 -4.67 9.97 14.45
N MET A 19 -5.13 10.25 13.23
CA MET A 19 -4.37 11.09 12.30
C MET A 19 -4.22 12.48 12.91
N GLU A 20 -5.29 13.17 13.31
CA GLU A 20 -5.17 14.51 13.90
C GLU A 20 -4.23 14.60 15.12
N GLU A 21 -4.16 13.56 15.97
CA GLU A 21 -3.31 13.55 17.16
C GLU A 21 -1.86 13.10 16.92
N LYS A 22 -1.60 12.24 15.93
CA LYS A 22 -0.27 11.60 15.71
C LYS A 22 0.24 11.63 14.28
N TYR A 23 -0.46 12.31 13.37
CA TYR A 23 -0.13 12.39 11.94
C TYR A 23 1.29 12.89 11.73
N ASP A 24 1.71 13.96 12.41
CA ASP A 24 3.04 14.52 12.23
C ASP A 24 4.14 13.52 12.65
N SER A 25 3.89 12.71 13.68
CA SER A 25 4.82 11.67 14.14
C SER A 25 4.89 10.49 13.17
N TYR A 26 3.77 10.11 12.54
CA TYR A 26 3.72 8.99 11.60
C TYR A 26 4.12 9.37 10.17
N MET A 27 3.92 10.62 9.77
CA MET A 27 4.40 11.15 8.48
C MET A 27 5.93 11.06 8.36
N LEU A 28 6.67 11.15 9.46
CA LEU A 28 8.13 10.95 9.44
C LEU A 28 8.52 9.55 8.95
N TYR A 29 7.71 8.53 9.22
CA TYR A 29 7.98 7.18 8.72
C TYR A 29 7.85 7.09 7.21
N THR A 30 7.04 7.94 6.56
CA THR A 30 6.90 7.92 5.10
C THR A 30 8.22 8.26 4.38
N TYR A 31 9.18 8.91 5.03
CA TYR A 31 10.54 9.08 4.50
C TYR A 31 11.34 7.77 4.41
N LEU A 32 10.88 6.68 5.04
CA LEU A 32 11.44 5.34 4.89
C LEU A 32 10.94 4.62 3.62
N LEU A 33 9.98 5.20 2.90
CA LEU A 33 9.71 4.78 1.53
C LEU A 33 10.94 5.06 0.66
N ARG A 34 11.24 4.17 -0.28
CA ARG A 34 12.36 4.38 -1.21
C ARG A 34 12.20 5.69 -2.00
N ASN A 35 13.33 6.28 -2.36
CA ASN A 35 13.37 7.53 -3.12
C ASN A 35 12.53 7.43 -4.40
N GLY A 36 11.65 8.41 -4.61
CA GLY A 36 10.67 8.43 -5.71
C GLY A 36 9.29 7.90 -5.34
N TYR A 37 9.16 7.00 -4.36
CA TYR A 37 7.85 6.51 -3.90
C TYR A 37 7.17 7.48 -2.93
N GLN A 38 7.96 8.29 -2.23
CA GLN A 38 7.50 9.30 -1.26
C GLN A 38 6.57 10.36 -1.86
N HIS A 39 6.69 10.61 -3.16
CA HIS A 39 5.86 11.58 -3.89
C HIS A 39 4.77 10.92 -4.73
N ASN A 40 4.68 9.59 -4.69
CA ASN A 40 3.72 8.83 -5.45
C ASN A 40 2.44 8.60 -4.66
N PHE A 41 1.31 9.10 -5.17
CA PHE A 41 0.01 8.97 -4.52
C PHE A 41 -0.40 7.51 -4.28
N HIS A 42 -0.14 6.61 -5.23
CA HIS A 42 -0.46 5.19 -5.08
C HIS A 42 0.36 4.54 -3.97
N SER A 43 1.66 4.86 -3.89
CA SER A 43 2.54 4.33 -2.85
C SER A 43 2.09 4.78 -1.46
N LEU A 44 1.80 6.06 -1.28
CA LEU A 44 1.30 6.58 0.00
C LEU A 44 -0.05 5.96 0.37
N SER A 45 -0.96 5.86 -0.59
CA SER A 45 -2.27 5.23 -0.37
C SER A 45 -2.13 3.76 0.04
N LEU A 46 -1.19 3.02 -0.56
CA LEU A 46 -0.92 1.64 -0.20
C LEU A 46 -0.31 1.51 1.20
N VAL A 47 0.56 2.44 1.62
CA VAL A 47 1.05 2.50 3.02
C VAL A 47 -0.14 2.63 3.96
N TYR A 48 -1.09 3.51 3.67
CA TYR A 48 -2.26 3.68 4.53
C TYR A 48 -3.14 2.42 4.56
N ASP A 49 -3.39 1.76 3.42
CA ASP A 49 -4.15 0.52 3.37
C ASP A 49 -3.48 -0.57 4.24
N LEU A 50 -2.17 -0.76 4.09
CA LEU A 50 -1.42 -1.76 4.84
C LEU A 50 -1.25 -1.38 6.31
N TRP A 51 -1.14 -0.09 6.64
CA TRP A 51 -1.10 0.35 8.02
C TRP A 51 -2.41 0.04 8.73
N ASN A 52 -3.55 0.30 8.07
CA ASN A 52 -4.86 -0.09 8.59
C ASN A 52 -4.95 -1.61 8.80
N TYR A 53 -4.45 -2.41 7.84
CA TYR A 53 -4.37 -3.86 7.98
C TYR A 53 -3.64 -4.30 9.24
N PHE A 54 -2.45 -3.75 9.50
CA PHE A 54 -1.58 -4.16 10.60
C PHE A 54 -2.02 -3.59 11.96
N TYR A 55 -2.65 -2.41 11.96
CA TYR A 55 -3.00 -1.68 13.19
C TYR A 55 -4.36 -2.06 13.76
N PHE A 56 -5.37 -2.33 12.92
CA PHE A 56 -6.73 -2.58 13.38
C PHE A 56 -7.05 -4.06 13.56
N LYS A 57 -7.88 -4.34 14.56
CA LYS A 57 -8.31 -5.69 14.93
C LYS A 57 -9.28 -6.27 13.91
N ASP A 58 -10.18 -5.43 13.40
CA ASP A 58 -11.18 -5.84 12.43
C ASP A 58 -10.56 -6.11 11.06
N GLU A 59 -11.03 -7.17 10.42
CA GLU A 59 -10.75 -7.48 9.02
C GLU A 59 -11.54 -6.58 8.06
N GLU A 60 -12.36 -5.66 8.58
CA GLU A 60 -13.01 -4.59 7.82
C GLU A 60 -12.00 -3.52 7.39
N LEU A 61 -10.92 -3.94 6.74
CA LEU A 61 -10.53 -3.22 5.54
C LEU A 61 -11.75 -3.29 4.65
N VAL A 62 -12.54 -2.22 4.65
CA VAL A 62 -13.60 -2.07 3.68
C VAL A 62 -12.91 -1.89 2.33
N LEU A 63 -12.51 -3.03 1.75
CA LEU A 63 -12.29 -3.23 0.33
C LEU A 63 -13.67 -3.01 -0.29
N HIS A 64 -14.11 -1.75 -0.32
CA HIS A 64 -15.32 -1.36 -1.00
C HIS A 64 -15.23 -1.99 -2.39
N PRO A 65 -16.19 -2.83 -2.79
CA PRO A 65 -16.13 -3.50 -4.09
C PRO A 65 -15.89 -2.50 -5.23
N GLU A 66 -16.41 -1.28 -5.09
CA GLU A 66 -16.20 -0.13 -5.97
C GLU A 66 -14.73 0.33 -6.00
N HIS A 67 -14.06 0.39 -4.84
CA HIS A 67 -12.63 0.65 -4.77
C HIS A 67 -11.80 -0.50 -5.33
N ASN A 68 -12.27 -1.75 -5.31
CA ASN A 68 -11.57 -2.85 -5.96
C ASN A 68 -11.62 -2.74 -7.49
N LEU A 69 -12.73 -2.24 -8.03
CA LEU A 69 -12.90 -2.00 -9.47
C LEU A 69 -12.02 -0.85 -9.96
N ILE A 70 -11.86 0.18 -9.13
CA ILE A 70 -11.04 1.35 -9.44
C ILE A 70 -9.57 1.13 -9.08
N TYR A 71 -9.24 0.44 -7.99
CA TYR A 71 -7.88 0.28 -7.46
C TYR A 71 -7.47 -1.19 -7.39
N GLY A 72 -7.60 -1.89 -8.51
CA GLY A 72 -7.27 -3.31 -8.61
C GLY A 72 -5.83 -3.63 -8.16
N ALA A 73 -4.85 -2.78 -8.50
CA ALA A 73 -3.44 -3.03 -8.14
C ALA A 73 -3.19 -2.93 -6.62
N ARG A 74 -3.77 -1.94 -5.94
CA ARG A 74 -3.70 -1.80 -4.47
C ARG A 74 -4.44 -2.95 -3.78
N SER A 75 -5.61 -3.29 -4.28
CA SER A 75 -6.43 -4.39 -3.75
C SER A 75 -5.71 -5.73 -3.88
N MET A 76 -5.02 -5.95 -5.00
CA MET A 76 -4.16 -7.11 -5.20
C MET A 76 -3.01 -7.14 -4.20
N ALA A 77 -2.31 -6.01 -4.00
CA ALA A 77 -1.22 -5.90 -3.03
C ALA A 77 -1.68 -6.28 -1.62
N LEU A 78 -2.80 -5.69 -1.19
CA LEU A 78 -3.36 -5.94 0.13
C LEU A 78 -3.76 -7.41 0.30
N LYS A 79 -4.44 -8.01 -0.68
CA LYS A 79 -4.80 -9.44 -0.65
C LYS A 79 -3.58 -10.36 -0.61
N LEU A 80 -2.51 -9.98 -1.31
CA LEU A 80 -1.28 -10.75 -1.32
C LEU A 80 -0.60 -10.74 0.04
N ILE A 81 -0.53 -9.57 0.68
CA ILE A 81 0.03 -9.44 2.03
C ILE A 81 -0.89 -10.09 3.08
N SER A 82 -2.20 -9.86 3.02
CA SER A 82 -3.13 -10.39 4.00
C SER A 82 -3.35 -11.90 3.87
N GLY A 83 -3.10 -12.47 2.69
CA GLY A 83 -3.17 -13.90 2.43
C GLY A 83 -1.93 -14.69 2.87
N ASP A 84 -0.85 -14.02 3.22
CA ASP A 84 0.40 -14.66 3.64
C ASP A 84 0.41 -14.97 5.16
N GLU A 85 0.75 -16.21 5.53
CA GLU A 85 0.72 -16.67 6.93
C GLU A 85 1.73 -15.94 7.81
N THR A 86 2.89 -15.55 7.27
CA THR A 86 3.91 -14.78 8.00
C THR A 86 3.38 -13.39 8.33
N MET A 87 2.70 -12.76 7.37
CA MET A 87 2.10 -11.43 7.53
C MET A 87 0.87 -11.44 8.44
N GLN A 88 0.04 -12.50 8.40
CA GLN A 88 -1.03 -12.69 9.37
C GLN A 88 -0.49 -12.80 10.81
N ARG A 89 0.59 -13.56 11.01
CA ARG A 89 1.28 -13.63 12.32
C ARG A 89 1.88 -12.28 12.72
N LEU A 90 2.46 -11.54 11.76
CA LEU A 90 3.00 -10.22 12.01
C LEU A 90 1.90 -9.25 12.46
N LYS A 91 0.72 -9.26 11.81
CA LYS A 91 -0.46 -8.46 12.21
C LYS A 91 -0.81 -8.63 13.68
N VAL A 92 -0.85 -9.87 14.17
CA VAL A 92 -1.14 -10.13 15.59
C VAL A 92 -0.14 -9.44 16.51
N THR A 93 1.14 -9.39 16.12
CA THR A 93 2.20 -8.76 16.93
C THR A 93 2.31 -7.24 16.77
N THR A 94 1.75 -6.67 15.71
CA THR A 94 1.75 -5.21 15.45
C THR A 94 0.44 -4.54 15.82
N LEU A 95 -0.61 -5.30 16.12
CA LEU A 95 -1.95 -4.82 16.44
C LEU A 95 -1.92 -3.68 17.47
N GLU A 96 -2.58 -2.57 17.15
CA GLU A 96 -2.63 -1.34 17.97
C GLU A 96 -1.27 -0.70 18.30
N ARG A 97 -0.16 -1.25 17.77
CA ARG A 97 1.19 -0.71 17.90
C ARG A 97 1.51 0.14 16.68
N GLY A 98 1.29 1.45 16.83
CA GLY A 98 1.30 2.40 15.71
C GLY A 98 2.61 2.39 14.92
N SER A 99 3.75 2.42 15.60
CA SER A 99 5.07 2.48 14.97
C SER A 99 5.42 1.19 14.24
N GLU A 100 5.21 0.03 14.87
CA GLU A 100 5.47 -1.29 14.28
C GLU A 100 4.52 -1.56 13.11
N SER A 101 3.25 -1.20 13.23
CA SER A 101 2.27 -1.30 12.14
C SER A 101 2.67 -0.44 10.95
N MET A 102 3.11 0.80 11.20
CA MET A 102 3.53 1.72 10.15
C MET A 102 4.80 1.24 9.44
N LEU A 103 5.79 0.76 10.20
CA LEU A 103 7.01 0.16 9.63
C LEU A 103 6.66 -1.06 8.77
N ALA A 104 5.84 -1.98 9.27
CA ALA A 104 5.40 -3.14 8.51
C ALA A 104 4.73 -2.74 7.19
N ALA A 105 3.84 -1.73 7.23
CA ALA A 105 3.17 -1.19 6.05
C ALA A 105 4.15 -0.61 5.02
N ILE A 106 5.16 0.15 5.46
CA ILE A 106 6.17 0.76 4.59
C ILE A 106 7.05 -0.31 3.93
N TYR A 107 7.55 -1.27 4.70
CA TYR A 107 8.39 -2.34 4.15
C TYR A 107 7.62 -3.20 3.14
N CYS A 108 6.37 -3.54 3.44
CA CYS A 108 5.50 -4.26 2.50
C CYS A 108 5.20 -3.43 1.25
N THR A 109 4.99 -2.11 1.40
CA THR A 109 4.78 -1.20 0.27
C THR A 109 6.01 -1.12 -0.63
N ASN A 110 7.20 -0.95 -0.05
CA ASN A 110 8.46 -0.94 -0.79
C ASN A 110 8.64 -2.24 -1.57
N LEU A 111 8.49 -3.39 -0.91
CA LEU A 111 8.56 -4.71 -1.53
C LEU A 111 7.58 -4.82 -2.72
N PHE A 112 6.32 -4.45 -2.51
CA PHE A 112 5.31 -4.56 -3.55
C PHE A 112 5.61 -3.68 -4.77
N ILE A 113 6.03 -2.43 -4.55
CA ILE A 113 6.36 -1.52 -5.65
C ILE A 113 7.63 -1.99 -6.37
N ASP A 114 8.65 -2.47 -5.65
CA ASP A 114 9.85 -3.01 -6.26
C ASP A 114 9.52 -4.22 -7.15
N GLN A 115 8.66 -5.12 -6.67
CA GLN A 115 8.17 -6.25 -7.48
C GLN A 115 7.42 -5.78 -8.72
N LEU A 116 6.51 -4.81 -8.57
CA LEU A 116 5.82 -4.20 -9.71
C LEU A 116 6.79 -3.59 -10.72
N GLN A 117 7.82 -2.87 -10.26
CA GLN A 117 8.81 -2.26 -11.15
C GLN A 117 9.61 -3.31 -11.91
N ASN A 118 10.15 -4.31 -11.21
CA ASN A 118 10.88 -5.41 -11.84
C ASN A 118 10.03 -6.11 -12.91
N TYR A 119 8.73 -6.30 -12.66
CA TYR A 119 7.82 -6.86 -13.65
C TYR A 119 7.50 -5.88 -14.79
N CYS A 120 7.44 -4.58 -14.52
CA CYS A 120 7.28 -3.60 -15.58
C CYS A 120 8.50 -3.56 -16.51
N GLU A 121 9.73 -3.74 -15.99
CA GLU A 121 10.96 -3.68 -16.78
C GLU A 121 11.04 -4.75 -17.88
N VAL A 122 10.37 -5.89 -17.71
CA VAL A 122 10.32 -6.96 -18.72
C VAL A 122 9.23 -6.76 -19.78
N LEU A 123 8.36 -5.75 -19.63
CA LEU A 123 7.29 -5.46 -20.59
C LEU A 123 7.80 -4.68 -21.80
N PRO A 124 7.10 -4.70 -22.95
CA PRO A 124 7.42 -3.84 -24.09
C PRO A 124 7.44 -2.35 -23.69
N GLU A 125 8.38 -1.56 -24.24
CA GLU A 125 8.62 -0.17 -23.85
C GLU A 125 7.34 0.70 -23.88
N GLU A 126 6.49 0.51 -24.89
CA GLU A 126 5.20 1.22 -25.00
C GLU A 126 4.29 0.95 -23.80
N THR A 127 4.27 -0.30 -23.32
CA THR A 127 3.50 -0.69 -22.13
C THR A 127 4.12 -0.11 -20.87
N GLN A 128 5.44 -0.13 -20.74
CA GLN A 128 6.12 0.52 -19.61
C GLN A 128 5.78 2.00 -19.52
N ARG A 129 5.79 2.70 -20.67
CA ARG A 129 5.46 4.13 -20.75
C ARG A 129 4.03 4.39 -20.26
N LYS A 130 3.06 3.60 -20.72
CA LYS A 130 1.66 3.69 -20.27
C LYS A 130 1.51 3.45 -18.76
N ILE A 131 2.23 2.48 -18.20
CA ILE A 131 2.23 2.20 -16.75
C ILE A 131 2.90 3.34 -15.96
N LYS A 132 4.03 3.88 -16.43
CA LYS A 132 4.69 5.03 -15.78
C LYS A 132 3.77 6.26 -15.78
N THR A 133 3.11 6.54 -16.91
CA THR A 133 2.09 7.59 -17.01
C THR A 133 0.95 7.34 -16.01
N TYR A 134 0.46 6.11 -15.92
CA TYR A 134 -0.55 5.71 -14.93
C TYR A 134 -0.08 5.97 -13.48
N MET A 135 1.11 5.52 -13.09
CA MET A 135 1.64 5.72 -11.74
C MET A 135 1.84 7.19 -11.38
N SER A 136 1.99 8.06 -12.37
CA SER A 136 2.13 9.51 -12.19
C SER A 136 0.80 10.29 -12.21
N PHE A 137 -0.32 9.63 -12.48
CA PHE A 137 -1.60 10.31 -12.67
C PHE A 137 -2.18 10.78 -11.33
N ASP A 138 -2.69 12.01 -11.30
CA ASP A 138 -3.47 12.50 -10.17
C ASP A 138 -4.89 11.91 -10.27
N ILE A 139 -5.11 10.83 -9.54
CA ILE A 139 -6.34 10.05 -9.59
C ILE A 139 -7.55 10.87 -9.12
N GLY A 140 -7.35 11.86 -8.24
CA GLY A 140 -8.42 12.75 -7.81
C GLY A 140 -9.08 13.47 -8.98
N LYS A 141 -8.33 13.70 -10.07
CA LYS A 141 -8.85 14.34 -11.28
C LYS A 141 -9.72 13.40 -12.12
N LEU A 142 -9.48 12.09 -12.09
CA LEU A 142 -10.28 11.08 -12.81
C LEU A 142 -11.71 10.94 -12.26
N PHE A 143 -11.96 11.44 -11.05
CA PHE A 143 -13.27 11.41 -10.40
C PHE A 143 -13.89 12.79 -10.22
N SER A 144 -13.27 13.83 -10.80
CA SER A 144 -13.83 15.18 -10.79
C SER A 144 -15.12 15.23 -11.62
N GLU A 145 -16.07 16.07 -11.23
CA GLU A 145 -17.31 16.29 -11.98
C GLU A 145 -17.03 16.73 -13.43
N GLN A 146 -15.96 17.49 -13.65
CA GLN A 146 -15.49 17.85 -15.00
C GLN A 146 -15.04 16.64 -15.82
N PHE A 147 -14.37 15.67 -15.20
CA PHE A 147 -13.98 14.45 -15.91
C PHE A 147 -15.20 13.57 -16.22
N LYS A 148 -16.13 13.40 -15.27
CA LYS A 148 -17.37 12.62 -15.47
C LYS A 148 -18.24 13.15 -16.61
N GLN A 149 -18.17 14.45 -16.92
CA GLN A 149 -18.86 15.05 -18.06
C GLN A 149 -18.28 14.61 -19.42
N VAL A 150 -17.01 14.18 -19.45
CA VAL A 150 -16.29 13.78 -20.67
C VAL A 150 -16.19 12.26 -20.77
N GLU A 151 -15.85 11.59 -19.66
CA GLU A 151 -15.73 10.13 -19.56
C GLU A 151 -16.35 9.65 -18.23
N PRO A 152 -17.51 8.97 -18.27
CA PRO A 152 -18.21 8.53 -17.04
C PRO A 152 -17.44 7.47 -16.24
N TYR A 153 -16.51 6.76 -16.88
CA TYR A 153 -15.73 5.68 -16.32
C TYR A 153 -14.32 5.67 -16.91
N PRO A 154 -13.25 5.72 -16.11
CA PRO A 154 -11.88 5.87 -16.61
C PRO A 154 -11.37 4.56 -17.22
N SER A 155 -11.80 4.25 -18.43
CA SER A 155 -11.66 2.94 -19.08
C SER A 155 -10.19 2.56 -19.31
N LEU A 156 -9.41 3.50 -19.83
CA LEU A 156 -7.96 3.34 -20.04
C LEU A 156 -7.22 3.07 -18.72
N PHE A 157 -7.61 3.75 -17.64
CA PHE A 157 -7.02 3.58 -16.32
C PHE A 157 -7.23 2.16 -15.78
N VAL A 158 -8.44 1.61 -15.97
CA VAL A 158 -8.75 0.24 -15.55
C VAL A 158 -8.06 -0.80 -16.45
N GLU A 159 -7.99 -0.56 -17.76
CA GLU A 159 -7.30 -1.46 -18.70
C GLU A 159 -5.82 -1.63 -18.33
N LEU A 160 -5.15 -0.51 -18.02
CA LEU A 160 -3.74 -0.53 -17.63
C LEU A 160 -3.52 -1.28 -16.31
N GLN A 161 -4.40 -1.10 -15.33
CA GLN A 161 -4.33 -1.87 -14.08
C GLN A 161 -4.55 -3.37 -14.30
N ALA A 162 -5.54 -3.74 -15.10
CA ALA A 162 -5.81 -5.14 -15.41
C ALA A 162 -4.59 -5.79 -16.06
N LYS A 163 -3.87 -5.07 -16.94
CA LYS A 163 -2.64 -5.55 -17.55
C LYS A 163 -1.54 -5.75 -16.51
N VAL A 164 -1.29 -4.76 -15.64
CA VAL A 164 -0.30 -4.87 -14.55
C VAL A 164 -0.60 -6.06 -13.64
N ILE A 165 -1.86 -6.22 -13.22
CA ILE A 165 -2.31 -7.32 -12.36
C ILE A 165 -2.09 -8.66 -13.04
N LYS A 166 -2.45 -8.79 -14.31
CA LYS A 166 -2.26 -10.02 -15.08
C LYS A 166 -0.79 -10.43 -15.16
N GLU A 167 0.09 -9.49 -15.51
CA GLU A 167 1.53 -9.73 -15.60
C GLU A 167 2.13 -10.08 -14.23
N PHE A 168 1.67 -9.40 -13.17
CA PHE A 168 2.06 -9.70 -11.80
C PHE A 168 1.72 -11.15 -11.42
N TYR A 169 0.48 -11.59 -11.63
CA TYR A 169 0.06 -12.96 -11.29
C TYR A 169 0.83 -14.03 -12.09
N GLN A 170 1.05 -13.79 -13.39
CA GLN A 170 1.80 -14.72 -14.24
C GLN A 170 3.25 -14.91 -13.77
N ASN A 171 3.86 -13.88 -13.20
CA ASN A 171 5.23 -13.93 -12.69
C ASN A 171 5.32 -14.32 -11.21
N LYS A 172 4.30 -14.02 -10.39
CA LYS A 172 4.20 -14.49 -9.00
C LYS A 172 4.27 -16.02 -8.95
N VAL A 173 3.50 -16.71 -9.79
CA VAL A 173 3.47 -18.18 -9.85
C VAL A 173 4.86 -18.76 -10.12
N LYS A 174 5.73 -18.03 -10.82
CA LYS A 174 7.10 -18.47 -11.11
C LYS A 174 8.10 -18.22 -9.96
N ASN A 175 7.77 -17.32 -9.03
CA ASN A 175 8.69 -16.80 -8.00
C ASN A 175 8.10 -16.83 -6.59
N GLU A 176 7.13 -17.71 -6.32
CA GLU A 176 6.37 -17.73 -5.07
C GLU A 176 7.27 -17.89 -3.83
N GLY A 177 8.32 -18.72 -3.93
CA GLY A 177 9.30 -18.91 -2.84
C GLY A 177 10.05 -17.62 -2.48
N ALA A 178 10.52 -16.87 -3.48
CA ALA A 178 11.29 -15.64 -3.25
C ALA A 178 10.46 -14.55 -2.56
N LEU A 179 9.17 -14.44 -2.92
CA LEU A 179 8.26 -13.49 -2.27
C LEU A 179 8.04 -13.85 -0.79
N SER A 180 7.83 -15.14 -0.50
CA SER A 180 7.66 -15.62 0.88
C SER A 180 8.90 -15.35 1.74
N GLU A 181 10.10 -15.58 1.20
CA GLU A 181 11.37 -15.26 1.86
C GLU A 181 11.49 -13.76 2.18
N GLN A 182 11.16 -12.89 1.23
CA GLN A 182 11.17 -11.43 1.45
C GLN A 182 10.17 -10.99 2.52
N LEU A 183 8.99 -11.60 2.57
CA LEU A 183 8.00 -11.32 3.61
C LEU A 183 8.47 -11.81 5.00
N MET A 184 9.15 -12.95 5.06
CA MET A 184 9.80 -13.42 6.29
C MET A 184 10.88 -12.47 6.78
N GLU A 185 11.70 -11.91 5.89
CA GLU A 185 12.71 -10.91 6.23
C GLU A 185 12.08 -9.66 6.83
N ILE A 186 10.98 -9.16 6.25
CA ILE A 186 10.22 -8.04 6.81
C ILE A 186 9.73 -8.36 8.21
N SER A 187 9.12 -9.54 8.41
CA SER A 187 8.63 -9.97 9.73
C SER A 187 9.76 -10.02 10.77
N LYS A 188 10.94 -10.52 10.39
CA LYS A 188 12.13 -10.55 11.25
C LYS A 188 12.59 -9.14 11.62
N LEU A 189 12.69 -8.23 10.64
CA LEU A 189 13.10 -6.83 10.87
C LEU A 189 12.17 -6.11 11.86
N ILE A 190 10.86 -6.28 11.72
CA ILE A 190 9.89 -5.65 12.64
C ILE A 190 9.99 -6.24 14.05
N ARG A 191 10.18 -7.55 14.18
CA ARG A 191 10.40 -8.19 15.49
C ARG A 191 11.68 -7.71 16.16
N GLU A 192 12.77 -7.59 15.41
CA GLU A 192 14.03 -7.06 15.93
C GLU A 192 13.90 -5.59 16.38
N PHE A 193 13.19 -4.77 15.60
CA PHE A 193 12.87 -3.40 15.99
C PHE A 193 12.10 -3.37 17.32
N HIS A 194 11.05 -4.18 17.44
CA HIS A 194 10.24 -4.26 18.65
C HIS A 194 11.06 -4.66 19.88
N LEU A 195 11.88 -5.71 19.78
CA LEU A 195 12.74 -6.16 20.87
C LEU A 195 13.74 -5.09 21.32
N ARG A 196 14.35 -4.37 20.37
CA ARG A 196 15.29 -3.28 20.69
C ARG A 196 14.59 -2.08 21.32
N TYR A 197 13.40 -1.76 20.83
CA TYR A 197 12.57 -0.70 21.40
C TYR A 197 12.24 -1.02 22.86
N GLU A 198 11.76 -2.23 23.14
CA GLU A 198 11.54 -2.69 24.52
C GLU A 198 12.83 -2.60 25.34
N GLN A 199 13.95 -3.19 24.90
CA GLN A 199 15.21 -3.13 25.66
C GLN A 199 15.69 -1.71 26.01
N THR A 200 15.45 -0.75 25.12
CA THR A 200 15.93 0.64 25.27
C THR A 200 15.03 1.47 26.18
N PHE A 201 13.72 1.29 26.09
CA PHE A 201 12.74 2.17 26.76
C PHE A 201 12.05 1.52 27.96
N SER A 202 12.21 0.22 28.16
CA SER A 202 11.74 -0.55 29.32
C SER A 202 12.64 -0.37 30.55
N GLN A 203 13.79 0.33 30.38
CA GLN A 203 14.75 0.67 31.43
C GLN A 203 14.65 2.13 31.92
N LEU A 204 13.69 2.90 31.40
CA LEU A 204 13.39 4.29 31.76
C LEU A 204 12.09 4.38 32.57
#